data_AF-A0A2N5V9L9-F1
#
_entry.id   AF-A0A2N5V9L9-F1
#
_cell.length_a   1.000
_cell.length_b   1.000
_cell.length_c   1.000
_cell.angle_alpha   90.00
_cell.angle_beta   90.00
_cell.angle_gamma   90.00
#
_symmetry.space_group_name_H-M   'P 1'
#
loop_
_entity.id
_entity.type
_entity.pdbx_description
1 polymer ?
#
loop_
_entity_poly.entity_id
_entity_poly.type
_entity_poly.pdbx_seq_one_letter_code
_entity_poly.pdbx_strand_id
1 'polypeptide(L)'
;MDKESWYSVTPEVIAKQTAACARCKVIVNGFCGAGGNTIQFAFTCDKDTLSLLLPPIYDRALTIFTAVIAIDKDPNKIKLAWSNAAVYGVAHKIEFICANFLDWMAQLLSAQIASINVVFLSPPSVLLPSLL
;
A
#
# COMPACT_ATOMS: atom_id res chain seq x y z
N MET A 1 10.96 -7.36 12.28
CA MET A 1 11.58 -6.44 11.30
C MET A 1 12.84 -7.09 10.75
N ASP A 2 13.10 -7.00 9.45
CA ASP A 2 14.34 -7.53 8.85
C ASP A 2 15.43 -6.44 8.71
N LYS A 3 16.64 -6.84 8.31
CA LYS A 3 17.81 -5.97 8.21
C LYS A 3 17.60 -4.80 7.24
N GLU A 4 17.02 -5.05 6.07
CA GLU A 4 16.82 -4.00 5.06
C GLU A 4 15.76 -3.00 5.51
N SER A 5 14.67 -3.48 6.13
CA SER A 5 13.61 -2.64 6.64
C SER A 5 14.06 -1.71 7.77
N TRP A 6 15.10 -2.08 8.53
CA TRP A 6 15.72 -1.17 9.50
C TRP A 6 16.33 0.09 8.87
N TYR A 7 16.79 0.00 7.62
CA TYR A 7 17.43 1.13 6.93
C TYR A 7 16.48 1.87 5.98
N SER A 8 15.42 1.21 5.50
CA SER A 8 14.51 1.77 4.50
C SER A 8 13.17 2.24 5.05
N VAL A 9 12.81 1.86 6.30
CA VAL A 9 11.54 2.29 6.86
C VAL A 9 11.53 3.81 7.08
N THR A 10 10.52 4.48 6.54
CA THR A 10 10.28 5.89 6.82
C THR A 10 9.97 6.06 8.31
N PRO A 11 10.70 6.95 9.04
CA PRO A 11 10.40 7.22 10.44
C PRO A 11 8.93 7.59 10.63
N GLU A 12 8.29 7.09 11.68
CA GLU A 12 6.84 7.16 11.87
C GLU A 12 6.29 8.59 11.80
N VAL A 13 7.02 9.57 12.36
CA VAL A 13 6.63 10.99 12.33
C VAL A 13 6.56 11.53 10.90
N ILE A 14 7.51 11.13 10.05
CA ILE A 14 7.52 11.52 8.64
C ILE A 14 6.38 10.81 7.90
N ALA A 15 6.20 9.50 8.16
CA ALA A 15 5.11 8.72 7.55
C ALA A 15 3.72 9.30 7.88
N LYS A 16 3.51 9.76 9.12
CA LYS A 16 2.28 10.47 9.54
C LYS A 16 2.04 11.74 8.74
N GLN A 17 3.07 12.57 8.58
CA GLN A 17 2.96 13.81 7.82
C GLN A 17 2.68 13.53 6.34
N THR A 18 3.38 12.56 5.75
CA THR A 18 3.11 12.11 4.38
C THR A 18 1.67 11.63 4.22
N ALA A 19 1.16 10.84 5.17
CA ALA A 19 -0.21 10.34 5.14
C ALA A 19 -1.27 11.44 5.32
N ALA A 20 -0.98 12.50 6.09
CA ALA A 20 -1.84 13.66 6.21
C ALA A 20 -1.93 14.44 4.89
N CYS A 21 -0.79 14.65 4.22
CA CYS A 21 -0.73 15.32 2.91
C CYS A 21 -1.39 14.51 1.79
N ALA A 22 -1.30 13.18 1.86
CA ALA A 22 -1.76 12.26 0.81
C ALA A 22 -3.19 11.71 1.05
N ARG A 23 -3.95 12.27 2.00
CA ARG A 23 -5.27 11.76 2.37
C ARG A 23 -6.22 11.71 1.16
N CYS A 24 -6.73 10.53 0.85
CA CYS A 24 -7.64 10.30 -0.27
C CYS A 24 -8.50 9.04 -0.03
N LYS A 25 -9.31 8.62 -1.02
CA LYS A 25 -10.18 7.44 -0.89
C LYS A 25 -9.43 6.14 -1.16
N VAL A 26 -8.60 6.13 -2.21
CA VAL A 26 -7.79 4.99 -2.63
C VAL A 26 -6.37 5.45 -2.92
N ILE A 27 -5.42 4.89 -2.17
CA ILE A 27 -3.99 5.11 -2.36
C ILE A 27 -3.27 3.80 -2.66
N VAL A 28 -2.38 3.83 -3.65
CA VAL A 28 -1.45 2.73 -3.93
C VAL A 28 -0.09 3.07 -3.36
N ASN A 29 0.46 2.22 -2.50
CA ASN A 29 1.86 2.24 -2.11
C ASN A 29 2.62 1.19 -2.94
N GLY A 30 3.36 1.63 -3.96
CA GLY A 30 4.00 0.74 -4.93
C GLY A 30 5.23 -0.02 -4.41
N PHE A 31 5.77 0.38 -3.26
CA PHE A 31 6.97 -0.23 -2.66
C PHE A 31 6.82 -0.25 -1.14
N CYS A 32 5.92 -1.09 -0.64
CA CYS A 32 5.46 -0.99 0.74
C CYS A 32 6.48 -1.42 1.79
N GLY A 33 7.47 -2.24 1.44
CA GLY A 33 8.48 -2.74 2.37
C GLY A 33 7.83 -3.39 3.58
N ALA A 34 8.27 -3.02 4.79
CA ALA A 34 7.67 -3.48 6.05
C ALA A 34 6.39 -2.72 6.47
N GLY A 35 5.87 -1.83 5.62
CA GLY A 35 4.55 -1.22 5.79
C GLY A 35 4.50 0.12 6.55
N GLY A 36 5.63 0.79 6.80
CA GLY A 36 5.67 2.05 7.59
C GLY A 36 4.69 3.13 7.08
N ASN A 37 4.82 3.53 5.80
CA ASN A 37 3.88 4.49 5.18
C ASN A 37 2.49 3.88 4.98
N THR A 38 2.40 2.61 4.57
CA THR A 38 1.14 1.89 4.37
C THR A 38 0.23 1.93 5.60
N ILE A 39 0.79 1.72 6.80
CA ILE A 39 0.06 1.76 8.06
C ILE A 39 -0.50 3.16 8.31
N GLN A 40 0.29 4.21 8.07
CA GLN A 40 -0.17 5.59 8.27
C GLN A 40 -1.23 5.99 7.25
N PHE A 41 -1.11 5.56 5.99
CA PHE A 41 -2.16 5.73 5.00
C PHE A 41 -3.46 5.04 5.41
N ALA A 42 -3.40 3.86 6.04
CA ALA A 42 -4.59 3.16 6.50
C ALA A 42 -5.28 3.86 7.70
N PHE A 43 -4.55 4.68 8.46
CA PHE A 43 -5.14 5.53 9.49
C PHE A 43 -5.83 6.78 8.93
N THR A 44 -5.39 7.30 7.78
CA THR A 44 -5.87 8.59 7.27
C THR A 44 -6.81 8.49 6.07
N CYS A 45 -6.62 7.49 5.20
CA CYS A 45 -7.43 7.26 4.02
C CYS A 45 -8.59 6.33 4.35
N ASP A 46 -9.78 6.69 3.87
CA ASP A 46 -11.00 5.90 4.02
C ASP A 46 -11.76 5.89 2.69
N LYS A 47 -12.24 4.71 2.29
CA LYS A 47 -13.12 4.57 1.13
C LYS A 47 -14.54 4.86 1.58
N ASP A 48 -15.19 5.87 0.98
CA ASP A 48 -16.58 6.20 1.29
C ASP A 48 -17.46 4.95 1.21
N THR A 49 -18.01 4.53 2.35
CA THR A 49 -18.85 3.32 2.48
C THR A 49 -20.21 3.43 1.77
N LEU A 50 -20.48 4.56 1.10
CA LEU A 50 -21.73 4.87 0.39
C LEU A 50 -22.00 4.02 -0.87
N SER A 51 -21.09 3.12 -1.28
CA SER A 51 -21.34 2.13 -2.34
C SER A 51 -22.08 0.86 -1.87
N LEU A 52 -22.52 0.78 -0.62
CA LEU A 52 -23.40 -0.30 -0.11
C LEU A 52 -24.81 -0.32 -0.75
N LEU A 53 -25.17 0.66 -1.58
CA LEU A 53 -26.50 0.76 -2.21
C LEU A 53 -26.59 0.13 -3.62
N LEU A 54 -25.52 -0.47 -4.16
CA LEU A 54 -25.59 -1.21 -5.42
C LEU A 54 -25.42 -2.71 -5.17
N PRO A 55 -26.35 -3.57 -5.65
CA PRO A 55 -26.32 -4.98 -5.34
C PRO A 55 -25.08 -5.67 -5.97
N PRO A 56 -24.53 -6.69 -5.29
CA PRO A 56 -23.36 -7.40 -5.76
C PRO A 56 -23.74 -8.23 -6.98
N ILE A 57 -23.40 -7.74 -8.17
CA ILE A 57 -23.44 -8.57 -9.38
C ILE A 57 -22.18 -9.45 -9.33
N TYR A 58 -22.42 -10.71 -8.98
CA TYR A 58 -21.45 -11.78 -8.92
C TYR A 58 -20.72 -11.98 -10.25
N ASP A 59 -19.46 -11.56 -10.30
CA ASP A 59 -18.38 -12.38 -10.86
C ASP A 59 -17.03 -11.90 -10.34
N ARG A 60 -16.49 -12.57 -9.30
CA ARG A 60 -15.10 -12.52 -8.77
C ARG A 60 -14.34 -11.18 -8.65
N ALA A 61 -14.98 -10.03 -8.84
CA ALA A 61 -14.38 -8.73 -8.71
C ALA A 61 -14.58 -8.24 -7.27
N LEU A 62 -13.71 -8.72 -6.38
CA LEU A 62 -12.98 -7.89 -5.42
C LEU A 62 -13.69 -6.56 -5.08
N THR A 63 -14.86 -6.62 -4.43
CA THR A 63 -15.51 -5.41 -3.91
C THR A 63 -14.77 -5.08 -2.63
N ILE A 64 -13.58 -4.53 -2.83
CA ILE A 64 -12.59 -4.33 -1.81
C ILE A 64 -12.92 -3.03 -1.09
N PHE A 65 -13.20 -3.15 0.21
CA PHE A 65 -13.38 -2.04 1.14
C PHE A 65 -12.05 -1.40 1.56
N THR A 66 -10.94 -1.69 0.85
CA THR A 66 -9.62 -1.20 1.24
C THR A 66 -9.42 0.22 0.72
N ALA A 67 -8.89 1.06 1.60
CA ALA A 67 -8.45 2.41 1.24
C ALA A 67 -7.01 2.41 0.72
N VAL A 68 -6.25 1.35 1.01
CA VAL A 68 -4.82 1.25 0.69
C VAL A 68 -4.53 -0.05 -0.05
N ILE A 69 -3.79 0.06 -1.17
CA ILE A 69 -3.21 -1.08 -1.89
C ILE A 69 -1.70 -1.03 -1.66
N ALA A 70 -1.13 -2.04 -1.02
CA ALA A 70 0.28 -2.14 -0.66
C ALA A 70 0.97 -3.22 -1.49
N ILE A 71 1.92 -2.80 -2.33
CA ILE A 71 2.62 -3.66 -3.27
C ILE A 71 4.09 -3.76 -2.88
N ASP A 72 4.61 -4.97 -2.88
CA ASP A 72 6.05 -5.24 -2.84
C ASP A 72 6.36 -6.51 -3.62
N LYS A 73 7.54 -6.58 -4.23
CA LYS A 73 7.96 -7.75 -5.01
C LYS A 73 8.44 -8.89 -4.10
N ASP A 74 8.89 -8.57 -2.88
CA ASP A 74 9.38 -9.57 -1.94
C ASP A 74 8.22 -10.08 -1.06
N PRO A 75 7.87 -11.38 -1.15
CA PRO A 75 6.81 -11.96 -0.34
C PRO A 75 7.08 -11.88 1.18
N ASN A 76 8.34 -11.79 1.61
CA ASN A 76 8.68 -11.62 3.02
C ASN A 76 8.33 -10.21 3.51
N LYS A 77 8.52 -9.18 2.67
CA LYS A 77 8.08 -7.80 2.97
C LYS A 77 6.58 -7.73 3.11
N ILE A 78 5.84 -8.39 2.22
CA ILE A 78 4.38 -8.49 2.31
C ILE A 78 3.95 -9.13 3.64
N LYS A 79 4.55 -10.27 4.03
CA LYS A 79 4.25 -10.91 5.32
C LYS A 79 4.55 -10.00 6.52
N LEU A 80 5.67 -9.28 6.46
CA LEU A 80 6.06 -8.32 7.50
C LEU A 80 5.09 -7.13 7.56
N ALA A 81 4.75 -6.54 6.42
CA ALA A 81 3.83 -5.42 6.34
C ALA A 81 2.43 -5.79 6.85
N TRP A 82 1.94 -6.97 6.50
CA TRP A 82 0.67 -7.49 7.01
C TRP A 82 0.71 -7.68 8.53
N SER A 83 1.76 -8.34 9.03
CA SER A 83 1.91 -8.60 10.47
C SER A 83 2.02 -7.30 11.27
N ASN A 84 2.80 -6.33 10.77
CA ASN A 84 2.91 -5.01 11.38
C ASN A 84 1.55 -4.31 11.35
N ALA A 85 0.86 -4.26 10.21
CA ALA A 85 -0.46 -3.63 10.13
C ALA A 85 -1.50 -4.28 11.07
N ALA A 86 -1.39 -5.59 11.31
CA ALA A 86 -2.24 -6.30 12.27
C ALA A 86 -1.97 -5.84 13.72
N VAL A 87 -0.71 -5.62 14.09
CA VAL A 87 -0.34 -5.04 15.40
C VAL A 87 -0.94 -3.64 15.58
N TYR A 88 -0.99 -2.83 14.52
CA TYR A 88 -1.60 -1.49 14.54
C TYR A 88 -3.14 -1.52 14.35
N GLY A 89 -3.75 -2.70 14.18
CA GLY A 89 -5.21 -2.85 14.03
C GLY A 89 -5.78 -2.42 12.68
N VAL A 90 -4.94 -2.10 11.69
CA VAL A 90 -5.38 -1.53 10.38
C VAL A 90 -5.23 -2.48 9.20
N ALA A 91 -4.78 -3.72 9.41
CA ALA A 91 -4.59 -4.71 8.33
C ALA A 91 -5.83 -4.90 7.45
N HIS A 92 -7.04 -4.82 8.02
CA HIS A 92 -8.31 -4.97 7.31
C HIS A 92 -8.60 -3.85 6.30
N LYS A 93 -7.91 -2.71 6.40
CA LYS A 93 -8.04 -1.57 5.48
C LYS A 93 -7.06 -1.63 4.31
N ILE A 94 -6.17 -2.62 4.28
CA ILE A 94 -5.05 -2.71 3.34
C ILE A 94 -5.18 -3.98 2.51
N GLU A 95 -5.10 -3.84 1.19
CA GLU A 95 -4.89 -4.96 0.28
C GLU A 95 -3.39 -5.15 0.06
N PHE A 96 -2.86 -6.33 0.37
CA PHE A 96 -1.44 -6.64 0.20
C PHE A 96 -1.23 -7.49 -1.06
N ILE A 97 -0.40 -7.02 -1.98
CA ILE A 97 -0.16 -7.67 -3.27
C ILE A 97 1.35 -7.93 -3.41
N CYS A 98 1.72 -9.20 -3.54
CA CYS A 98 3.09 -9.59 -3.85
C CYS A 98 3.32 -9.53 -5.36
N ALA A 99 3.83 -8.41 -5.88
CA ALA A 99 4.05 -8.21 -7.30
C ALA A 99 5.14 -7.15 -7.57
N ASN A 100 5.69 -7.17 -8.79
CA ASN A 100 6.40 -6.01 -9.30
C ASN A 100 5.38 -4.90 -9.60
N PHE A 101 5.60 -3.72 -9.02
CA PHE A 101 4.70 -2.58 -9.17
C PHE A 101 4.49 -2.15 -10.64
N LEU A 102 5.55 -2.12 -11.44
CA LEU A 102 5.46 -1.68 -12.83
C LEU A 102 4.65 -2.67 -13.68
N ASP A 103 4.89 -3.97 -13.49
CA ASP A 103 4.17 -5.03 -14.20
C ASP A 103 2.70 -5.09 -13.77
N TRP A 104 2.44 -4.89 -12.47
CA TRP A 104 1.07 -4.83 -11.94
C TRP A 104 0.31 -3.64 -12.51
N MET A 105 0.95 -2.47 -12.54
CA MET A 105 0.36 -1.25 -13.07
C MET A 105 0.07 -1.35 -14.57
N ALA A 106 0.96 -1.98 -15.35
CA ALA A 106 0.77 -2.20 -16.78
C ALA A 106 -0.43 -3.13 -17.13
N GLN A 107 -0.90 -3.93 -16.17
CA GLN A 107 -2.04 -4.83 -16.35
C GLN A 107 -3.39 -4.19 -16.03
N LEU A 108 -3.41 -2.98 -15.45
CA LEU A 108 -4.65 -2.32 -15.06
C LEU A 108 -5.38 -1.71 -16.27
N LEU A 109 -6.70 -1.87 -16.27
CA LEU A 109 -7.60 -1.18 -17.20
C LEU A 109 -7.72 0.31 -16.83
N SER A 110 -8.01 1.17 -17.82
CA SER A 110 -8.17 2.62 -17.60
C SER A 110 -9.19 2.97 -16.50
N ALA A 111 -10.27 2.18 -16.37
CA ALA A 111 -11.26 2.37 -15.31
C ALA A 111 -10.69 2.09 -13.91
N GLN A 112 -9.79 1.10 -13.77
CA GLN A 112 -9.12 0.80 -12.50
C GLN A 112 -8.14 1.91 -12.14
N ILE A 113 -7.38 2.41 -13.13
CA ILE A 113 -6.46 3.54 -12.95
C ILE A 113 -7.21 4.78 -12.48
N ALA A 114 -8.36 5.09 -13.10
CA ALA A 114 -9.20 6.23 -12.73
C ALA A 114 -9.77 6.15 -11.31
N SER A 115 -9.82 4.95 -10.71
CA SER A 115 -10.27 4.76 -9.33
C SER A 115 -9.18 5.03 -8.27
N ILE A 116 -7.90 5.09 -8.68
CA ILE A 116 -6.77 5.38 -7.80
C ILE A 116 -6.61 6.90 -7.68
N ASN A 117 -6.65 7.42 -6.46
CA ASN A 117 -6.50 8.87 -6.25
C ASN A 117 -5.04 9.28 -6.13
N VAL A 118 -4.22 8.46 -5.46
CA VAL A 118 -2.82 8.75 -5.20
C VAL A 118 -1.99 7.48 -5.42
N VAL A 119 -0.83 7.64 -6.02
CA VAL A 119 0.22 6.62 -6.05
C VAL A 119 1.42 7.16 -5.28
N PHE A 120 1.75 6.50 -4.17
CA PHE A 120 2.94 6.77 -3.37
C PHE A 120 4.04 5.79 -3.76
N LEU A 121 5.24 6.32 -4.01
CA LEU A 121 6.40 5.54 -4.41
C LEU A 121 7.58 5.82 -3.47
N SER A 122 8.00 4.78 -2.74
CA SER A 122 9.24 4.76 -1.96
C SER A 122 10.13 3.61 -2.43
N PRO A 123 10.64 3.65 -3.68
CA PRO A 123 11.46 2.57 -4.21
C PRO A 123 12.74 2.38 -3.37
N PRO A 124 13.35 1.19 -3.38
CA PRO A 124 14.60 0.95 -2.67
C PRO A 124 15.66 1.96 -3.13
N SER A 125 16.31 2.61 -2.17
CA SER A 125 17.46 3.47 -2.48
C SER A 125 18.60 2.56 -2.93
N VAL A 126 19.07 2.75 -4.17
CA VAL A 126 20.30 2.10 -4.63
C VAL A 126 21.45 2.68 -3.81
N LEU A 127 21.77 2.06 -2.68
CA LEU A 127 23.10 2.17 -2.09
C LEU A 127 24.02 1.30 -2.95
N LEU A 128 24.51 1.85 -4.06
CA LEU A 128 25.82 1.43 -4.56
C LEU A 128 26.79 1.74 -3.41
N PRO A 129 27.49 0.72 -2.91
CA PRO A 129 28.77 0.41 -3.53
C PRO A 129 28.97 -1.09 -3.71
N SER A 130 28.92 -1.56 -4.96
CA SER A 130 29.77 -2.66 -5.41
C SER A 130 31.21 -2.18 -5.71
N LEU A 131 31.65 -1.09 -5.09
CA LEU A 131 33.00 -0.52 -5.17
C LEU A 131 33.34 0.14 -3.82
N LEU A 132 33.68 -0.67 -2.82
CA LEU A 132 34.63 -0.38 -1.75
C LEU A 132 35.32 -1.70 -1.38
#